data_AF-H8X2N0-F1
#
_entry.id   AF-H8X2N0-F1
#
_cell.length_a   1.000
_cell.length_b   1.000
_cell.length_c   1.000
_cell.angle_alpha   90.00
_cell.angle_beta   90.00
_cell.angle_gamma   90.00
#
_symmetry.space_group_name_H-M   'P 1'
#
loop_
_entity.id
_entity.type
_entity.pdbx_description
1 polymer ?
#
loop_
_entity_poly.entity_id
_entity_poly.type
_entity_poly.pdbx_seq_one_letter_code
_entity_poly.pdbx_strand_id
1 'polypeptide(L)'
;MTDPTIDFHIQTHQPQLNIPTQLIRKNFKSIQKLIEKQKKQTGDEIAKIKKNVNLPKKIQLEMVRKSISNYETFQKKLQALIKKDEEFRSRLVARLENISQLSKYSDTSDMLNFHNQNLINWYRNETNLLIVDYLIKSNTNEENLGYKLLESLSKTNPKISKLIDYDLYLDYNKVYLSITRAHDLLLIINWFNDNKASLKKINSNLEFEINYCKYLTLIESGDVNEAIKFSQDNLSSYGNKDNYSNEEMNNYKLNSERLKGLGGLLVYRSMDNSFTNMLFSNKLMFQSQPYREYEKLLSNERWENLGHCFIDNFIKLYGITTNYPLFVYLSSGLSSLKTKSCYHNTENTVFKDATPLEIPNKASPAVPTLISSANFMSYTPPVTPLTVRKYRGPDYYYKLLHKVNNCPVCSPEMYQLSRNLPFAQLITSIFNNPFRLPNGNIYPFDKLLSSNGEYLSEQSTLLRQGQVKDPLTQEVFFIDNCIRVFPA
;
A
#
# COMPACT_ATOMS: atom_id res chain seq x y z
N MET A 1 -4.83 11.87 23.48
CA MET A 1 -3.99 11.78 22.27
C MET A 1 -2.88 12.79 22.45
N THR A 2 -1.62 12.41 22.28
CA THR A 2 -0.49 13.35 22.35
C THR A 2 -0.49 14.17 21.07
N ASP A 3 -0.51 15.50 21.19
CA ASP A 3 -0.49 16.43 20.06
C ASP A 3 0.67 16.10 19.10
N PRO A 4 0.51 16.29 17.78
CA PRO A 4 1.55 15.96 16.83
C PRO A 4 2.75 16.91 17.04
N THR A 5 3.86 16.34 17.50
CA THR A 5 5.12 17.05 17.70
C THR A 5 5.94 17.08 16.41
N ILE A 6 7.05 17.83 16.40
CA ILE A 6 8.03 17.77 15.30
C ILE A 6 8.53 16.34 15.10
N ASP A 7 8.79 15.60 16.18
CA ASP A 7 9.24 14.20 16.12
C ASP A 7 8.22 13.28 15.43
N PHE A 8 6.92 13.49 15.67
CA PHE A 8 5.87 12.75 14.96
C PHE A 8 5.97 12.97 13.44
N HIS A 9 6.22 14.21 13.00
CA HIS A 9 6.39 14.50 11.58
C HIS A 9 7.66 13.87 11.01
N ILE A 10 8.78 13.89 11.74
CA ILE A 10 10.02 13.22 11.31
C ILE A 10 9.79 11.72 11.12
N GLN A 11 9.17 11.06 12.11
CA GLN A 11 8.91 9.61 12.06
C GLN A 11 7.96 9.24 10.92
N THR A 12 6.87 9.98 10.72
CA THR A 12 5.89 9.70 9.67
C THR A 12 6.42 9.91 8.26
N HIS A 13 7.39 10.82 8.08
CA HIS A 13 7.98 11.13 6.77
C HIS A 13 9.22 10.29 6.44
N GLN A 14 9.81 9.59 7.40
CA GLN A 14 11.00 8.77 7.19
C GLN A 14 10.92 7.83 5.96
N PRO A 15 9.80 7.13 5.70
CA PRO A 15 9.70 6.25 4.53
C PRO A 15 9.82 6.97 3.18
N GLN A 16 9.46 8.26 3.11
CA GLN A 16 9.52 9.05 1.88
C GLN A 16 10.97 9.31 1.41
N LEU A 17 11.96 9.10 2.28
CA LEU A 17 13.38 9.26 1.96
C LEU A 17 13.99 8.03 1.26
N ASN A 18 13.31 6.89 1.33
CA ASN A 18 13.81 5.62 0.79
C ASN A 18 13.93 5.67 -0.74
N ILE A 19 12.90 6.14 -1.43
CA ILE A 19 12.85 6.14 -2.90
C ILE A 19 14.01 6.94 -3.51
N PRO A 20 14.21 8.24 -3.20
CA PRO A 20 15.32 8.99 -3.77
C PRO A 20 16.67 8.38 -3.42
N THR A 21 16.81 7.87 -2.20
CA THR A 21 18.07 7.25 -1.76
C THR A 21 18.38 6.00 -2.59
N GLN A 22 17.38 5.17 -2.87
CA GLN A 22 17.55 4.01 -3.76
C GLN A 22 17.81 4.43 -5.21
N LEU A 23 17.15 5.47 -5.70
CA LEU A 23 17.39 6.02 -7.04
C LEU A 23 18.81 6.58 -7.19
N ILE A 24 19.31 7.31 -6.21
CA ILE A 24 20.70 7.79 -6.14
C ILE A 24 21.67 6.61 -6.13
N ARG A 25 21.45 5.59 -5.30
CA ARG A 25 22.29 4.39 -5.26
C ARG A 25 22.33 3.65 -6.60
N LYS A 26 21.18 3.52 -7.27
CA LYS A 26 21.08 2.90 -8.60
C LYS A 26 21.82 3.74 -9.64
N ASN A 27 21.61 5.05 -9.66
CA ASN A 27 22.24 5.97 -10.60
C ASN A 27 23.77 6.03 -10.40
N PHE A 28 24.23 6.05 -9.15
CA PHE A 28 25.66 6.03 -8.81
C PHE A 28 26.36 4.77 -9.35
N LYS A 29 25.74 3.59 -9.23
CA LYS A 29 26.28 2.36 -9.84
C LYS A 29 26.33 2.44 -11.36
N SER A 30 25.35 3.08 -11.99
CA SER A 30 25.36 3.31 -13.45
C SER A 30 26.49 4.24 -13.86
N ILE A 31 26.73 5.32 -13.10
CA ILE A 31 27.87 6.23 -13.31
C ILE A 31 29.19 5.47 -13.17
N GLN A 32 29.36 4.68 -12.10
CA GLN A 32 30.56 3.89 -11.88
C GLN A 32 30.83 2.92 -13.04
N LYS A 33 29.84 2.13 -13.44
CA LYS A 33 29.96 1.19 -14.57
C LYS A 33 30.30 1.91 -15.88
N LEU A 34 29.70 3.08 -16.12
CA LEU A 34 29.96 3.88 -17.32
C LEU A 34 31.42 4.36 -17.35
N ILE A 35 31.92 4.86 -16.22
CA ILE A 35 33.32 5.30 -16.06
C ILE A 35 34.30 4.13 -16.23
N GLU A 36 34.05 3.00 -15.56
CA GLU A 36 34.92 1.81 -15.65
C GLU A 36 34.97 1.25 -17.07
N LYS A 37 33.82 1.16 -17.76
CA LYS A 37 33.73 0.74 -19.15
C LYS A 37 34.52 1.68 -20.06
N GLN A 38 34.33 2.99 -19.90
CA GLN A 38 35.04 3.98 -20.72
C GLN A 38 36.55 3.93 -20.47
N LYS A 39 36.99 3.82 -19.21
CA LYS A 39 38.41 3.70 -18.84
C LYS A 39 39.06 2.50 -19.54
N LYS A 40 38.40 1.33 -19.51
CA LYS A 40 38.88 0.13 -20.21
C LYS A 40 38.93 0.34 -21.72
N GLN A 41 37.83 0.83 -22.30
CA GLN A 41 37.73 1.06 -23.75
C GLN A 41 38.81 2.02 -24.25
N THR A 42 39.03 3.14 -23.57
CA THR A 42 40.08 4.11 -23.94
C THR A 42 41.47 3.50 -23.80
N GLY A 43 41.73 2.68 -22.76
CA GLY A 43 42.98 1.92 -22.64
C GLY A 43 43.23 0.99 -23.83
N ASP A 44 42.21 0.24 -24.25
CA ASP A 44 42.27 -0.67 -25.39
C ASP A 44 42.47 0.08 -26.71
N GLU A 45 41.79 1.21 -26.91
CA GLU A 45 41.93 2.08 -28.08
C GLU A 45 43.35 2.65 -28.19
N ILE A 46 43.90 3.18 -27.09
CA ILE A 46 45.28 3.69 -27.04
C ILE A 46 46.29 2.56 -27.31
N ALA A 47 46.10 1.38 -26.73
CA ALA A 47 46.97 0.24 -26.97
C ALA A 47 46.94 -0.21 -28.44
N LYS A 48 45.78 -0.19 -29.09
CA LYS A 48 45.63 -0.47 -30.53
C LYS A 48 46.35 0.56 -31.39
N ILE A 49 46.24 1.84 -31.07
CA ILE A 49 46.95 2.91 -31.77
C ILE A 49 48.47 2.71 -31.63
N LYS A 50 48.96 2.42 -30.42
CA LYS A 50 50.40 2.18 -30.16
C LYS A 50 50.96 0.95 -30.89
N LYS A 51 50.18 -0.11 -31.07
CA LYS A 51 50.63 -1.34 -31.77
C LYS A 51 50.75 -1.16 -33.28
N ASN A 52 50.00 -0.22 -33.87
CA ASN A 52 49.89 -0.07 -35.32
C ASN A 52 50.66 1.16 -35.85
N VAL A 53 51.93 1.28 -35.44
CA VAL A 53 52.79 2.43 -35.78
C VAL A 53 53.07 2.55 -37.29
N ASN A 54 53.07 1.43 -38.02
CA ASN A 54 53.37 1.38 -39.45
C ASN A 54 52.17 1.62 -40.37
N LEU A 55 50.98 1.92 -39.81
CA LEU A 55 49.81 2.26 -40.63
C LEU A 55 49.95 3.64 -41.30
N PRO A 56 49.34 3.85 -42.47
CA PRO A 56 49.23 5.17 -43.09
C PRO A 56 48.71 6.24 -42.12
N LYS A 57 49.32 7.43 -42.13
CA LYS A 57 48.96 8.56 -41.23
C LYS A 57 47.46 8.91 -41.28
N LYS A 58 46.81 8.77 -42.44
CA LYS A 58 45.37 8.99 -42.61
C LYS A 58 44.54 8.02 -41.76
N ILE A 59 44.93 6.75 -41.69
CA ILE A 59 44.23 5.72 -40.91
C ILE A 59 44.46 5.94 -39.40
N GLN A 60 45.68 6.31 -39.01
CA GLN A 60 46.00 6.66 -37.62
C GLN A 60 45.17 7.86 -37.12
N LEU A 61 45.00 8.89 -37.95
CA LEU A 61 44.17 10.05 -37.64
C LEU A 61 42.69 9.66 -37.44
N GLU A 62 42.15 8.79 -38.30
CA GLU A 62 40.78 8.29 -38.16
C GLU A 62 40.57 7.48 -36.87
N MET A 63 41.56 6.67 -36.45
CA MET A 63 41.51 5.96 -35.16
C MET A 63 41.45 6.92 -33.97
N VAL A 64 42.24 8.01 -34.01
CA VAL A 64 42.20 9.05 -32.97
C VAL A 64 40.86 9.79 -32.97
N ARG A 65 40.35 10.19 -34.15
CA ARG A 65 39.04 10.85 -34.28
C ARG A 65 37.91 9.98 -33.73
N LYS A 66 37.90 8.68 -34.03
CA LYS A 66 36.93 7.73 -33.48
C LYS A 66 37.00 7.66 -31.95
N SER A 67 38.21 7.66 -31.40
CA SER A 67 38.42 7.65 -29.94
C SER A 67 37.89 8.93 -29.27
N ILE A 68 38.11 10.10 -29.91
CA ILE A 68 37.55 11.38 -29.46
C ILE A 68 36.02 11.35 -29.48
N SER A 69 35.41 10.92 -30.59
CA SER A 69 33.95 10.82 -30.72
C SER A 69 33.32 9.89 -29.68
N ASN A 70 33.98 8.77 -29.37
CA ASN A 70 33.56 7.87 -28.30
C ASN A 70 33.58 8.59 -26.93
N TYR A 71 34.63 9.37 -26.66
CA TYR A 71 34.75 10.12 -25.40
C TYR A 71 33.72 11.25 -25.27
N GLU A 72 33.43 11.96 -26.37
CA GLU A 72 32.35 12.97 -26.40
C GLU A 72 30.98 12.35 -26.12
N THR A 73 30.72 11.16 -26.68
CA THR A 73 29.48 10.42 -26.42
C THR A 73 29.39 9.98 -24.95
N PHE A 74 30.51 9.55 -24.37
CA PHE A 74 30.61 9.25 -22.95
C PHE A 74 30.33 10.49 -22.09
N GLN A 75 30.92 11.64 -22.42
CA GLN A 75 30.72 12.89 -21.68
C GLN A 75 29.23 13.29 -21.65
N LYS A 76 28.54 13.23 -22.81
CA LYS A 76 27.10 13.52 -22.88
C LYS A 76 26.27 12.58 -21.99
N LYS A 77 26.59 11.27 -22.01
CA LYS A 77 25.92 10.26 -21.16
C LYS A 77 26.18 10.51 -19.68
N LEU A 78 27.43 10.81 -19.31
CA LEU A 78 27.81 11.09 -17.93
C LEU A 78 27.09 12.34 -17.40
N GLN A 79 27.05 13.41 -18.18
CA GLN A 79 26.35 14.63 -17.81
C GLN A 79 24.85 14.41 -17.59
N ALA A 80 24.21 13.56 -18.42
CA ALA A 80 22.81 13.19 -18.21
C ALA A 80 22.59 12.42 -16.89
N LEU A 81 23.52 11.52 -16.52
CA LEU A 81 23.44 10.80 -15.24
C LEU A 81 23.70 11.71 -14.04
N ILE A 82 24.63 12.67 -14.15
CA ILE A 82 24.90 13.67 -13.11
C ILE A 82 23.66 14.53 -12.88
N LYS A 83 23.03 15.03 -13.96
CA LYS A 83 21.79 15.81 -13.86
C LYS A 83 20.65 15.04 -13.18
N LYS A 84 20.54 13.73 -13.45
CA LYS A 84 19.57 12.86 -12.73
C LYS A 84 19.90 12.76 -11.24
N ASP A 85 21.17 12.67 -10.88
CA ASP A 85 21.61 12.62 -9.48
C ASP A 85 21.27 13.92 -8.74
N GLU A 86 21.54 15.06 -9.36
CA GLU A 86 21.20 16.40 -8.86
C GLU A 86 19.68 16.53 -8.63
N GLU A 87 18.87 16.04 -9.57
CA GLU A 87 17.42 16.05 -9.45
C GLU A 87 16.95 15.24 -8.24
N PHE A 88 17.45 14.00 -8.07
CA PHE A 88 17.09 13.16 -6.91
C PHE A 88 17.54 13.76 -5.59
N ARG A 89 18.74 14.36 -5.53
CA ARG A 89 19.21 15.08 -4.33
C ARG A 89 18.34 16.30 -4.04
N SER A 90 17.88 17.02 -5.06
CA SER A 90 17.01 18.18 -4.87
C SER A 90 15.68 17.82 -4.21
N ARG A 91 15.17 16.59 -4.41
CA ARG A 91 13.97 16.07 -3.71
C ARG A 91 14.24 15.87 -2.22
N LEU A 92 15.39 15.30 -1.86
CA LEU A 92 15.78 15.14 -0.45
C LEU A 92 15.96 16.50 0.24
N VAL A 93 16.59 17.46 -0.42
CA VAL A 93 16.74 18.83 0.08
C VAL A 93 15.38 19.49 0.26
N ALA A 94 14.47 19.38 -0.72
CA ALA A 94 13.12 19.95 -0.61
C ALA A 94 12.33 19.35 0.57
N ARG A 95 12.46 18.04 0.83
CA ARG A 95 11.82 17.37 1.98
C ARG A 95 12.41 17.85 3.31
N LEU A 96 13.73 17.98 3.39
CA LEU A 96 14.40 18.54 4.56
C LEU A 96 13.96 19.98 4.83
N GLU A 97 13.91 20.83 3.80
CA GLU A 97 13.39 22.20 3.88
C GLU A 97 11.93 22.24 4.31
N ASN A 98 11.11 21.28 3.87
CA ASN A 98 9.69 21.22 4.22
C ASN A 98 9.49 20.89 5.71
N ILE A 99 10.20 19.90 6.23
CA ILE A 99 10.11 19.48 7.63
C ILE A 99 10.77 20.50 8.56
N SER A 100 11.92 21.05 8.18
CA SER A 100 12.63 22.07 8.99
C SER A 100 11.87 23.38 9.14
N GLN A 101 10.81 23.63 8.34
CA GLN A 101 9.92 24.77 8.58
C GLN A 101 9.12 24.62 9.87
N LEU A 102 8.85 23.40 10.33
CA LEU A 102 8.06 23.15 11.53
C LEU A 102 8.70 23.72 12.80
N SER A 103 10.04 23.78 12.86
CA SER A 103 10.75 24.39 14.00
C SER A 103 10.53 25.89 14.13
N LYS A 104 10.03 26.55 13.07
CA LYS A 104 9.63 27.97 13.13
C LYS A 104 8.25 28.16 13.75
N TYR A 105 7.50 27.08 13.95
CA TYR A 105 6.13 27.08 14.44
C TYR A 105 6.01 26.39 15.81
N SER A 106 7.13 25.97 16.40
CA SER A 106 7.16 25.38 17.74
C SER A 106 7.44 26.43 18.81
N ASP A 107 6.82 26.24 19.98
CA ASP A 107 7.12 27.01 21.19
C ASP A 107 8.34 26.41 21.93
N THR A 108 8.72 26.97 23.08
CA THR A 108 9.90 26.55 23.88
C THR A 108 9.87 25.10 24.38
N SER A 109 8.74 24.41 24.23
CA SER A 109 8.50 23.02 24.61
C SER A 109 8.41 22.05 23.42
N ASP A 110 8.84 22.45 22.23
CA ASP A 110 8.76 21.69 20.96
C ASP A 110 7.33 21.31 20.53
N MET A 111 6.32 21.94 21.15
CA MET A 111 4.91 21.82 20.79
C MET A 111 4.56 22.79 19.65
N LEU A 112 3.80 22.31 18.67
CA LEU A 112 3.40 23.10 17.51
C LEU A 112 2.26 24.07 17.86
N ASN A 113 2.42 25.34 17.47
CA ASN A 113 1.45 26.39 17.74
C ASN A 113 0.35 26.41 16.67
N PHE A 114 -0.77 25.73 16.93
CA PHE A 114 -1.92 25.63 16.02
C PHE A 114 -2.68 26.95 15.79
N HIS A 115 -2.36 28.03 16.50
CA HIS A 115 -2.88 29.37 16.20
C HIS A 115 -2.06 30.07 15.10
N ASN A 116 -0.91 29.53 14.72
CA ASN A 116 -0.08 30.10 13.66
C ASN A 116 -0.68 29.79 12.26
N GLN A 117 -1.11 30.83 11.56
CA GLN A 117 -1.70 30.70 10.21
C GLN A 117 -0.75 30.02 9.20
N ASN A 118 0.56 30.18 9.35
CA ASN A 118 1.54 29.55 8.46
C ASN A 118 1.62 28.03 8.69
N LEU A 119 1.51 27.59 9.95
CA LEU A 119 1.42 26.16 10.28
C LEU A 119 0.14 25.54 9.72
N ILE A 120 -1.00 26.24 9.82
CA ILE A 120 -2.26 25.79 9.22
C ILE A 120 -2.11 25.63 7.69
N ASN A 121 -1.46 26.58 7.02
CA ASN A 121 -1.20 26.50 5.59
C ASN A 121 -0.22 25.35 5.25
N TRP A 122 0.78 25.10 6.09
CA TRP A 122 1.67 23.94 5.95
C TRP A 122 0.89 22.63 6.01
N TYR A 123 0.01 22.45 7.00
CA TYR A 123 -0.84 21.26 7.10
C TYR A 123 -1.81 21.09 5.93
N ARG A 124 -2.32 22.20 5.36
CA ARG A 124 -3.14 22.14 4.13
C ARG A 124 -2.32 21.61 2.95
N ASN A 125 -1.09 22.09 2.79
CA ASN A 125 -0.18 21.60 1.75
C ASN A 125 0.17 20.13 1.96
N GLU A 126 0.44 19.73 3.21
CA GLU A 126 0.71 18.34 3.57
C GLU A 126 -0.49 17.44 3.27
N THR A 127 -1.70 17.89 3.61
CA THR A 127 -2.94 17.16 3.29
C THR A 127 -3.11 16.97 1.78
N ASN A 128 -2.89 18.03 1.00
CA ASN A 128 -2.92 17.93 -0.47
C ASN A 128 -1.89 16.92 -0.99
N LEU A 129 -0.68 16.92 -0.43
CA LEU A 129 0.38 15.98 -0.79
C LEU A 129 -0.01 14.54 -0.45
N LEU A 130 -0.60 14.29 0.72
CA LEU A 130 -1.08 12.97 1.14
C LEU A 130 -2.20 12.44 0.23
N ILE A 131 -3.11 13.31 -0.20
CA ILE A 131 -4.17 12.96 -1.17
C ILE A 131 -3.55 12.62 -2.52
N VAL A 132 -2.64 13.45 -3.03
CA VAL A 132 -1.92 13.19 -4.28
C VAL A 132 -1.17 11.86 -4.21
N ASP A 133 -0.43 11.60 -3.12
CA ASP A 133 0.32 10.37 -2.90
C ASP A 133 -0.59 9.14 -2.93
N TYR A 134 -1.71 9.20 -2.19
CA TYR A 134 -2.69 8.13 -2.19
C TYR A 134 -3.25 7.87 -3.59
N LEU A 135 -3.70 8.91 -4.30
CA LEU A 135 -4.30 8.78 -5.62
C LEU A 135 -3.30 8.26 -6.67
N ILE A 136 -2.05 8.69 -6.61
CA ILE A 136 -1.00 8.21 -7.53
C ILE A 136 -0.74 6.72 -7.31
N LYS A 137 -0.59 6.30 -6.06
CA LYS A 137 -0.21 4.92 -5.68
C LYS A 137 -1.36 3.92 -5.80
N SER A 138 -2.60 4.36 -5.60
CA SER A 138 -3.79 3.51 -5.72
C SER A 138 -4.34 3.43 -7.14
N ASN A 139 -3.74 4.15 -8.09
CA ASN A 139 -4.24 4.21 -9.46
C ASN A 139 -4.11 2.86 -10.19
N THR A 140 -5.23 2.41 -10.78
CA THR A 140 -5.34 1.18 -11.59
C THR A 140 -5.84 1.45 -13.02
N ASN A 141 -5.88 2.72 -13.42
CA ASN A 141 -6.35 3.17 -14.74
C ASN A 141 -5.23 3.86 -15.52
N GLU A 142 -5.39 3.98 -16.85
CA GLU A 142 -4.43 4.67 -17.72
C GLU A 142 -4.24 6.14 -17.34
N GLU A 143 -5.33 6.82 -17.01
CA GLU A 143 -5.28 8.18 -16.52
C GLU A 143 -5.02 8.23 -15.01
N ASN A 144 -3.88 8.80 -14.60
CA ASN A 144 -3.56 8.98 -13.19
C ASN A 144 -4.14 10.31 -12.65
N LEU A 145 -5.28 10.23 -11.96
CA LEU A 145 -5.95 11.39 -11.36
C LEU A 145 -5.06 12.11 -10.34
N GLY A 146 -4.26 11.37 -9.57
CA GLY A 146 -3.33 11.95 -8.61
C GLY A 146 -2.25 12.80 -9.30
N TYR A 147 -1.77 12.37 -10.47
CA TYR A 147 -0.86 13.16 -11.29
C TYR A 147 -1.51 14.43 -11.86
N LYS A 148 -2.75 14.35 -12.36
CA LYS A 148 -3.53 15.53 -12.80
C LYS A 148 -3.71 16.54 -11.65
N LEU A 149 -3.99 16.05 -10.44
CA LEU A 149 -4.07 16.88 -9.24
C LEU A 149 -2.71 17.50 -8.89
N LEU A 150 -1.62 16.73 -8.94
CA LEU A 150 -0.27 17.23 -8.71
C LEU A 150 0.09 18.35 -9.68
N GLU A 151 -0.22 18.20 -10.97
CA GLU A 151 0.05 19.19 -11.99
C GLU A 151 -0.70 20.51 -11.72
N SER A 152 -1.97 20.41 -11.32
CA SER A 152 -2.76 21.61 -10.98
C SER A 152 -2.20 22.34 -9.74
N LEU A 153 -1.84 21.61 -8.69
CA LEU A 153 -1.23 22.17 -7.47
C LEU A 153 0.18 22.72 -7.71
N SER A 154 0.94 22.12 -8.63
CA SER A 154 2.30 22.58 -8.95
C SER A 154 2.32 23.96 -9.61
N LYS A 155 1.21 24.42 -10.20
CA LYS A 155 1.10 25.78 -10.76
C LYS A 155 1.15 26.85 -9.67
N THR A 156 0.59 26.58 -8.49
CA THR A 156 0.56 27.52 -7.35
C THR A 156 1.71 27.27 -6.37
N ASN A 157 2.15 26.01 -6.21
CA ASN A 157 3.27 25.64 -5.37
C ASN A 157 4.22 24.68 -6.10
N PRO A 158 5.19 25.18 -6.88
CA PRO A 158 6.10 24.34 -7.66
C PRO A 158 6.91 23.34 -6.84
N LYS A 159 7.15 23.63 -5.54
CA LYS A 159 7.93 22.75 -4.65
C LYS A 159 7.21 21.43 -4.36
N ILE A 160 5.88 21.35 -4.48
CA ILE A 160 5.11 20.13 -4.15
C ILE A 160 5.54 18.93 -4.99
N SER A 161 5.91 19.16 -6.25
CA SER A 161 6.41 18.14 -7.18
C SER A 161 7.70 17.47 -6.69
N LYS A 162 8.50 18.14 -5.87
CA LYS A 162 9.75 17.60 -5.30
C LYS A 162 9.54 16.82 -4.01
N LEU A 163 8.36 16.90 -3.41
CA LEU A 163 8.02 16.20 -2.17
C LEU A 163 7.50 14.77 -2.45
N ILE A 164 7.16 14.46 -3.71
CA ILE A 164 6.64 13.16 -4.15
C ILE A 164 7.41 12.60 -5.34
N ASP A 165 7.70 11.30 -5.32
CA ASP A 165 8.38 10.60 -6.41
C ASP A 165 7.39 10.11 -7.48
N TYR A 166 6.57 11.04 -8.00
CA TYR A 166 5.45 10.73 -8.91
C TYR A 166 5.90 10.02 -10.19
N ASP A 167 7.05 10.38 -10.73
CA ASP A 167 7.61 9.85 -11.97
C ASP A 167 7.86 8.34 -11.87
N LEU A 168 8.39 7.89 -10.73
CA LEU A 168 8.59 6.47 -10.47
C LEU A 168 7.24 5.71 -10.46
N TYR A 169 6.21 6.29 -9.86
CA TYR A 169 4.88 5.66 -9.80
C TYR A 169 4.16 5.67 -11.15
N LEU A 170 4.39 6.67 -12.00
CA LEU A 170 3.88 6.68 -13.37
C LEU A 170 4.51 5.55 -14.20
N ASP A 171 5.82 5.33 -14.06
CA ASP A 171 6.49 4.22 -14.74
C ASP A 171 6.05 2.86 -14.19
N TYR A 172 5.87 2.74 -12.87
CA TYR A 172 5.25 1.58 -12.24
C TYR A 172 3.85 1.31 -12.82
N ASN A 173 3.02 2.33 -12.95
CA ASN A 173 1.65 2.19 -13.43
C ASN A 173 1.62 1.69 -14.89
N LYS A 174 2.50 2.21 -15.76
CA LYS A 174 2.65 1.72 -17.14
C LYS A 174 2.97 0.22 -17.18
N VAL A 175 3.93 -0.23 -16.37
CA VAL A 175 4.29 -1.65 -16.29
C VAL A 175 3.11 -2.47 -15.76
N TYR A 176 2.47 -2.03 -14.68
CA TYR A 176 1.33 -2.71 -14.08
C TYR A 176 0.15 -2.86 -15.05
N LEU A 177 -0.19 -1.82 -15.82
CA LEU A 177 -1.25 -1.87 -16.82
C LEU A 177 -0.87 -2.73 -18.03
N SER A 178 0.41 -2.74 -18.44
CA SER A 178 0.85 -3.64 -19.51
C SER A 178 0.62 -5.09 -19.14
N ILE A 179 0.83 -5.46 -17.87
CA ILE A 179 0.59 -6.82 -17.38
C ILE A 179 -0.92 -7.09 -17.28
N THR A 180 -1.66 -6.25 -16.57
CA THR A 180 -3.04 -6.57 -16.13
C THR A 180 -4.12 -6.24 -17.15
N ARG A 181 -3.86 -5.33 -18.09
CA ARG A 181 -4.84 -4.90 -19.11
C ARG A 181 -4.41 -5.30 -20.51
N ALA A 182 -3.16 -5.02 -20.87
CA ALA A 182 -2.67 -5.28 -22.22
C ALA A 182 -2.15 -6.71 -22.43
N HIS A 183 -1.93 -7.47 -21.34
CA HIS A 183 -1.34 -8.81 -21.37
C HIS A 183 0.02 -8.83 -22.10
N ASP A 184 0.80 -7.76 -21.94
CA ASP A 184 2.13 -7.59 -22.54
C ASP A 184 3.22 -7.73 -21.47
N LEU A 185 4.17 -8.62 -21.74
CA LEU A 185 5.30 -8.92 -20.85
C LEU A 185 6.53 -8.04 -21.13
N LEU A 186 6.55 -7.26 -22.21
CA LEU A 186 7.74 -6.53 -22.65
C LEU A 186 8.22 -5.52 -21.59
N LEU A 187 7.32 -4.71 -21.03
CA LEU A 187 7.70 -3.70 -20.05
C LEU A 187 8.19 -4.32 -18.73
N ILE A 188 7.56 -5.39 -18.27
CA ILE A 188 7.98 -6.08 -17.05
C ILE A 188 9.31 -6.81 -17.22
N ILE A 189 9.57 -7.40 -18.41
CA ILE A 189 10.87 -8.00 -18.73
C ILE A 189 11.98 -6.94 -18.72
N ASN A 190 11.73 -5.78 -19.32
CA ASN A 190 12.69 -4.67 -19.30
C ASN A 190 12.95 -4.19 -17.87
N TRP A 191 11.90 -4.01 -17.07
CA TRP A 191 12.03 -3.64 -15.66
C TRP A 191 12.79 -4.69 -14.85
N PHE A 192 12.52 -5.97 -15.08
CA PHE A 192 13.24 -7.07 -14.43
C PHE A 192 14.74 -7.00 -14.77
N ASN A 193 15.10 -6.88 -16.04
CA ASN A 193 16.50 -6.82 -16.49
C ASN A 193 17.25 -5.64 -15.89
N ASP A 194 16.60 -4.48 -15.79
CA ASP A 194 17.16 -3.27 -15.16
C ASP A 194 17.41 -3.43 -13.66
N ASN A 195 16.73 -4.37 -13.01
CA ASN A 195 16.78 -4.57 -11.56
C ASN A 195 17.28 -5.97 -11.14
N LYS A 196 17.70 -6.83 -12.07
CA LYS A 196 18.03 -8.24 -11.84
C LYS A 196 18.99 -8.48 -10.67
N ALA A 197 20.06 -7.69 -10.60
CA ALA A 197 21.05 -7.82 -9.51
C ALA A 197 20.49 -7.44 -8.13
N SER A 198 19.53 -6.52 -8.06
CA SER A 198 18.87 -6.14 -6.81
C SER A 198 17.76 -7.13 -6.44
N LEU A 199 17.00 -7.60 -7.43
CA LEU A 199 15.96 -8.62 -7.27
C LEU A 199 16.52 -9.94 -6.74
N LYS A 200 17.71 -10.33 -7.21
CA LYS A 200 18.43 -11.51 -6.69
C LYS A 200 18.81 -11.37 -5.21
N LYS A 201 19.06 -10.15 -4.70
CA LYS A 201 19.41 -9.93 -3.29
C LYS A 201 18.22 -10.02 -2.34
N ILE A 202 17.00 -9.84 -2.86
CA ILE A 202 15.76 -9.94 -2.10
C ILE A 202 15.06 -11.29 -2.35
N ASN A 203 15.77 -12.26 -2.94
CA ASN A 203 15.27 -13.61 -3.23
C ASN A 203 13.93 -13.60 -3.99
N SER A 204 13.84 -12.73 -5.01
CA SER A 204 12.64 -12.51 -5.82
C SER A 204 12.28 -13.73 -6.69
N ASN A 205 11.02 -14.16 -6.65
CA ASN A 205 10.49 -15.18 -7.56
C ASN A 205 10.00 -14.61 -8.91
N LEU A 206 10.21 -13.31 -9.18
CA LEU A 206 9.60 -12.63 -10.32
C LEU A 206 10.05 -13.20 -11.68
N GLU A 207 11.31 -13.62 -11.81
CA GLU A 207 11.83 -14.22 -13.05
C GLU A 207 11.04 -15.49 -13.41
N PHE A 208 10.75 -16.33 -12.41
CA PHE A 208 9.90 -17.51 -12.57
C PHE A 208 8.48 -17.13 -13.00
N GLU A 209 7.84 -16.17 -12.31
CA GLU A 209 6.46 -15.78 -12.63
C GLU A 209 6.32 -15.20 -14.05
N ILE A 210 7.29 -14.39 -14.51
CA ILE A 210 7.32 -13.87 -15.89
C ILE A 210 7.44 -15.02 -16.89
N ASN A 211 8.39 -15.94 -16.69
CA ASN A 211 8.61 -17.07 -17.58
C ASN A 211 7.42 -18.03 -17.57
N TYR A 212 6.82 -18.27 -16.41
CA TYR A 212 5.64 -19.11 -16.27
C TYR A 212 4.45 -18.49 -17.01
N CYS A 213 4.20 -17.19 -16.84
CA CYS A 213 3.16 -16.49 -17.59
C CYS A 213 3.40 -16.56 -19.10
N LYS A 214 4.65 -16.36 -19.55
CA LYS A 214 5.02 -16.47 -20.97
C LYS A 214 4.77 -17.87 -21.52
N TYR A 215 5.13 -18.91 -20.76
CA TYR A 215 4.85 -20.29 -21.11
C TYR A 215 3.34 -20.52 -21.29
N LEU A 216 2.51 -20.06 -20.34
CA LEU A 216 1.05 -20.18 -20.45
C LEU A 216 0.50 -19.47 -21.68
N THR A 217 1.05 -18.31 -22.05
CA THR A 217 0.68 -17.61 -23.30
C THR A 217 1.02 -18.43 -24.55
N LEU A 218 2.16 -19.14 -24.59
CA LEU A 218 2.53 -20.02 -25.72
C LEU A 218 1.61 -21.25 -25.81
N ILE A 219 1.14 -21.76 -24.68
CA ILE A 219 0.16 -22.85 -24.65
C ILE A 219 -1.19 -22.37 -25.19
N GLU A 220 -1.61 -21.18 -24.79
CA GLU A 220 -2.85 -20.57 -25.25
C GLU A 220 -2.84 -20.31 -26.77
N SER A 221 -1.72 -19.78 -27.31
CA SER A 221 -1.55 -19.57 -28.76
C SER A 221 -1.51 -20.86 -29.58
N GLY A 222 -1.30 -22.01 -28.93
CA GLY A 222 -1.22 -23.32 -29.59
C GLY A 222 0.18 -23.68 -30.08
N ASP A 223 1.19 -22.87 -29.76
CA ASP A 223 2.58 -23.07 -30.17
C ASP A 223 3.30 -24.08 -29.26
N VAL A 224 2.76 -25.30 -29.18
CA VAL A 224 3.18 -26.34 -28.22
C VAL A 224 4.67 -26.67 -28.30
N ASN A 225 5.24 -26.77 -29.50
CA ASN A 225 6.66 -27.07 -29.67
C ASN A 225 7.56 -25.96 -29.12
N GLU A 226 7.15 -24.70 -29.29
CA GLU A 226 7.86 -23.55 -28.75
C GLU A 226 7.70 -23.48 -27.22
N ALA A 227 6.50 -23.74 -26.71
CA ALA A 227 6.25 -23.83 -25.27
C ALA A 227 7.11 -24.90 -24.59
N ILE A 228 7.27 -26.08 -25.20
CA ILE A 228 8.12 -27.16 -24.69
C ILE A 228 9.58 -26.70 -24.64
N LYS A 229 10.12 -26.18 -25.75
CA LYS A 229 11.51 -25.67 -25.80
C LYS A 229 11.71 -24.56 -24.77
N PHE A 230 10.79 -23.60 -24.72
CA PHE A 230 10.84 -22.49 -23.77
C PHE A 230 10.86 -22.96 -22.32
N SER A 231 10.05 -23.97 -21.97
CA SER A 231 10.02 -24.56 -20.62
C SER A 231 11.34 -25.26 -20.26
N GLN A 232 11.96 -25.96 -21.22
CA GLN A 232 13.24 -26.61 -21.01
C GLN A 232 14.34 -25.58 -20.73
N ASP A 233 14.35 -24.47 -21.48
CA ASP A 233 15.38 -23.46 -21.39
C ASP A 233 15.20 -22.52 -20.17
N ASN A 234 13.96 -22.18 -19.81
CA ASN A 234 13.67 -21.08 -18.87
C ASN A 234 12.98 -21.50 -17.56
N LEU A 235 12.44 -22.72 -17.47
CA LEU A 235 11.66 -23.18 -16.31
C LEU A 235 12.25 -24.43 -15.62
N SER A 236 12.96 -25.29 -16.35
CA SER A 236 13.48 -26.56 -15.84
C SER A 236 14.39 -26.42 -14.61
N SER A 237 15.20 -25.36 -14.55
CA SER A 237 16.13 -25.10 -13.45
C SER A 237 15.42 -24.89 -12.11
N TYR A 238 14.16 -24.41 -12.10
CA TYR A 238 13.36 -24.21 -10.90
C TYR A 238 12.81 -25.52 -10.31
N GLY A 239 12.93 -26.64 -11.04
CA GLY A 239 12.60 -27.97 -10.52
C GLY A 239 13.70 -28.58 -9.64
N ASN A 240 14.93 -28.06 -9.71
CA ASN A 240 16.05 -28.58 -8.93
C ASN A 240 16.16 -27.86 -7.57
N LYS A 241 16.03 -28.62 -6.49
CA LYS A 241 16.11 -28.13 -5.11
C LYS A 241 17.46 -27.48 -4.79
N ASP A 242 18.56 -27.96 -5.40
CA ASP A 242 19.92 -27.47 -5.13
C ASP A 242 20.16 -26.03 -5.63
N ASN A 243 19.28 -25.53 -6.50
CA ASN A 243 19.34 -24.15 -7.00
C ASN A 243 18.77 -23.11 -6.03
N TYR A 244 18.19 -23.56 -4.90
CA TYR A 244 17.53 -22.70 -3.92
C TYR A 244 18.32 -22.65 -2.62
N SER A 245 18.40 -21.47 -2.03
CA SER A 245 18.86 -21.33 -0.65
C SER A 245 17.78 -21.77 0.34
N ASN A 246 18.16 -21.98 1.61
CA ASN A 246 17.21 -22.35 2.67
C ASN A 246 16.08 -21.33 2.85
N GLU A 247 16.36 -20.04 2.62
CA GLU A 247 15.37 -18.96 2.70
C GLU A 247 14.34 -19.01 1.55
N GLU A 248 14.69 -19.64 0.42
CA GLU A 248 13.86 -19.72 -0.78
C GLU A 248 13.08 -21.04 -0.89
N MET A 249 13.12 -21.88 0.15
CA MET A 249 12.49 -23.21 0.13
C MET A 249 10.97 -23.15 -0.12
N ASN A 250 10.30 -22.08 0.29
CA ASN A 250 8.88 -21.87 -0.02
C ASN A 250 8.66 -21.62 -1.52
N ASN A 251 9.53 -20.83 -2.17
CA ASN A 251 9.48 -20.61 -3.62
C ASN A 251 9.73 -21.93 -4.37
N TYR A 252 10.70 -22.74 -3.92
CA TYR A 252 10.94 -24.05 -4.50
C TYR A 252 9.69 -24.94 -4.45
N LYS A 253 9.04 -25.06 -3.29
CA LYS A 253 7.83 -25.87 -3.14
C LYS A 253 6.73 -25.42 -4.09
N LEU A 254 6.43 -24.12 -4.12
CA LEU A 254 5.39 -23.56 -4.98
C LEU A 254 5.72 -23.74 -6.47
N ASN A 255 6.95 -23.45 -6.88
CA ASN A 255 7.37 -23.57 -8.27
C ASN A 255 7.37 -25.04 -8.71
N SER A 256 7.90 -25.95 -7.88
CA SER A 256 7.93 -27.39 -8.17
C SER A 256 6.53 -27.97 -8.36
N GLU A 257 5.57 -27.60 -7.51
CA GLU A 257 4.17 -28.02 -7.69
C GLU A 257 3.58 -27.51 -9.02
N ARG A 258 3.82 -26.24 -9.39
CA ARG A 258 3.36 -25.68 -10.66
C ARG A 258 4.04 -26.37 -11.86
N LEU A 259 5.32 -26.73 -11.75
CA LEU A 259 6.05 -27.43 -12.81
C LEU A 259 5.50 -28.85 -13.07
N LYS A 260 5.04 -29.56 -12.03
CA LYS A 260 4.40 -30.88 -12.19
C LYS A 260 3.12 -30.80 -13.03
N GLY A 261 2.40 -29.68 -12.95
CA GLY A 261 1.15 -29.46 -13.67
C GLY A 261 1.30 -29.15 -15.16
N LEU A 262 2.51 -28.82 -15.64
CA LEU A 262 2.74 -28.38 -17.03
C LEU A 262 2.33 -29.44 -18.07
N GLY A 263 2.65 -30.71 -17.80
CA GLY A 263 2.33 -31.81 -18.71
C GLY A 263 0.82 -32.00 -18.91
N GLY A 264 0.03 -31.84 -17.84
CA GLY A 264 -1.42 -31.94 -17.94
C GLY A 264 -2.05 -30.76 -18.71
N LEU A 265 -1.44 -29.59 -18.66
CA LEU A 265 -1.87 -28.40 -19.42
C LEU A 265 -1.72 -28.61 -20.94
N LEU A 266 -0.66 -29.31 -21.37
CA LEU A 266 -0.45 -29.67 -22.77
C LEU A 266 -1.53 -30.65 -23.29
N VAL A 267 -1.89 -31.64 -22.46
CA VAL A 267 -2.96 -32.60 -22.76
C VAL A 267 -4.32 -31.90 -22.79
N TYR A 268 -4.56 -30.98 -21.84
CA TYR A 268 -5.76 -30.15 -21.83
C TYR A 268 -5.94 -29.39 -23.14
N ARG A 269 -4.89 -28.72 -23.64
CA ARG A 269 -4.98 -27.91 -24.87
C ARG A 269 -5.16 -28.75 -26.13
N SER A 270 -4.56 -29.95 -26.18
CA SER A 270 -4.75 -30.85 -27.33
C SER A 270 -6.19 -31.37 -27.40
N MET A 271 -6.82 -31.59 -26.25
CA MET A 271 -8.25 -31.90 -26.18
C MET A 271 -9.07 -30.70 -26.66
N ASP A 272 -8.81 -29.50 -26.13
CA ASP A 272 -9.56 -28.26 -26.42
C ASP A 272 -9.68 -27.93 -27.93
N ASN A 273 -8.62 -28.17 -28.72
CA ASN A 273 -8.62 -27.95 -30.16
C ASN A 273 -9.41 -29.01 -30.97
N SER A 274 -9.75 -30.16 -30.39
CA SER A 274 -10.45 -31.26 -31.07
C SER A 274 -11.99 -31.20 -30.95
N PHE A 275 -12.53 -30.20 -30.26
CA PHE A 275 -13.93 -30.14 -29.81
C PHE A 275 -14.97 -29.63 -30.82
N THR A 276 -14.64 -29.37 -32.09
CA THR A 276 -15.66 -28.96 -33.08
C THR A 276 -16.69 -30.06 -33.36
N ASN A 277 -16.46 -31.30 -32.92
CA ASN A 277 -17.43 -32.39 -32.96
C ASN A 277 -17.49 -33.16 -31.61
N MET A 278 -18.70 -33.25 -31.01
CA MET A 278 -19.24 -34.40 -30.24
C MET A 278 -19.32 -34.50 -28.68
N LEU A 279 -20.38 -35.26 -28.29
CA LEU A 279 -20.62 -36.31 -27.25
C LEU A 279 -20.71 -36.03 -25.72
N PHE A 280 -21.63 -36.79 -25.08
CA PHE A 280 -22.11 -36.68 -23.68
C PHE A 280 -21.09 -37.09 -22.59
N SER A 281 -20.13 -37.96 -22.92
CA SER A 281 -19.09 -38.48 -22.00
C SER A 281 -18.09 -37.41 -21.55
N ASN A 282 -17.88 -36.34 -22.33
CA ASN A 282 -16.98 -35.25 -21.98
C ASN A 282 -17.54 -34.34 -20.87
N LYS A 283 -18.87 -34.33 -20.67
CA LYS A 283 -19.54 -33.47 -19.67
C LYS A 283 -19.15 -33.77 -18.22
N LEU A 284 -18.79 -35.01 -17.92
CA LEU A 284 -18.25 -35.42 -16.61
C LEU A 284 -16.77 -35.04 -16.43
N MET A 285 -15.98 -35.05 -17.50
CA MET A 285 -14.56 -34.63 -17.47
C MET A 285 -14.42 -33.11 -17.24
N PHE A 286 -15.29 -32.30 -17.85
CA PHE A 286 -15.37 -30.85 -17.61
C PHE A 286 -15.77 -30.48 -16.16
N GLN A 287 -16.32 -31.43 -15.41
CA GLN A 287 -16.63 -31.26 -13.99
C GLN A 287 -15.51 -31.74 -13.07
N SER A 288 -14.46 -32.38 -13.62
CA SER A 288 -13.31 -32.80 -12.84
C SER A 288 -12.53 -31.58 -12.32
N GLN A 289 -12.03 -31.70 -11.10
CA GLN A 289 -11.25 -30.65 -10.45
C GLN A 289 -10.00 -30.21 -11.26
N PRO A 290 -9.20 -31.13 -11.86
CA PRO A 290 -8.01 -30.73 -12.63
C PRO A 290 -8.34 -29.89 -13.87
N TYR A 291 -9.47 -30.19 -14.55
CA TYR A 291 -9.88 -29.43 -15.74
C TYR A 291 -10.17 -27.97 -15.40
N ARG A 292 -10.89 -27.73 -14.29
CA ARG A 292 -11.19 -26.37 -13.81
C ARG A 292 -9.94 -25.62 -13.36
N GLU A 293 -8.97 -26.32 -12.79
CA GLU A 293 -7.69 -25.70 -12.39
C GLU A 293 -6.87 -25.26 -13.61
N TYR A 294 -6.87 -26.02 -14.71
CA TYR A 294 -6.21 -25.62 -15.97
C TYR A 294 -6.91 -24.45 -16.65
N GLU A 295 -8.25 -24.46 -16.71
CA GLU A 295 -9.04 -23.34 -17.21
C GLU A 295 -8.75 -22.06 -16.40
N LYS A 296 -8.73 -22.18 -15.07
CA LYS A 296 -8.38 -21.09 -14.16
C LYS A 296 -6.95 -20.58 -14.37
N LEU A 297 -5.98 -21.48 -14.58
CA LEU A 297 -4.59 -21.11 -14.86
C LEU A 297 -4.40 -20.33 -16.16
N LEU A 298 -5.23 -20.59 -17.18
CA LEU A 298 -5.20 -19.87 -18.45
C LEU A 298 -6.03 -18.57 -18.43
N SER A 299 -6.85 -18.36 -17.40
CA SER A 299 -7.68 -17.17 -17.24
C SER A 299 -6.87 -15.90 -16.89
N ASN A 300 -7.58 -14.75 -16.82
CA ASN A 300 -7.00 -13.46 -16.44
C ASN A 300 -6.33 -13.43 -15.05
N GLU A 301 -6.67 -14.36 -14.17
CA GLU A 301 -6.09 -14.46 -12.82
C GLU A 301 -4.56 -14.62 -12.86
N ARG A 302 -3.99 -15.24 -13.90
CA ARG A 302 -2.53 -15.34 -14.05
C ARG A 302 -1.86 -13.97 -14.20
N TRP A 303 -2.50 -13.05 -14.92
CA TRP A 303 -2.00 -11.69 -15.14
C TRP A 303 -2.14 -10.84 -13.89
N GLU A 304 -3.24 -11.00 -13.15
CA GLU A 304 -3.42 -10.38 -11.84
C GLU A 304 -2.36 -10.86 -10.84
N ASN A 305 -2.09 -12.17 -10.78
CA ASN A 305 -1.06 -12.76 -9.94
C ASN A 305 0.35 -12.26 -10.30
N LEU A 306 0.68 -12.18 -11.59
CA LEU A 306 1.94 -11.57 -12.04
C LEU A 306 2.01 -10.09 -11.67
N GLY A 307 0.90 -9.36 -11.80
CA GLY A 307 0.75 -7.98 -11.36
C GLY A 307 1.05 -7.83 -9.87
N HIS A 308 0.44 -8.65 -9.00
CA HIS A 308 0.71 -8.67 -7.57
C HIS A 308 2.17 -9.01 -7.25
N CYS A 309 2.76 -10.01 -7.93
CA CYS A 309 4.17 -10.33 -7.76
C CYS A 309 5.06 -9.12 -8.12
N PHE A 310 4.75 -8.41 -9.20
CA PHE A 310 5.45 -7.18 -9.58
C PHE A 310 5.32 -6.11 -8.49
N ILE A 311 4.12 -5.88 -7.94
CA ILE A 311 3.86 -4.93 -6.85
C ILE A 311 4.73 -5.23 -5.65
N ASP A 312 4.73 -6.47 -5.17
CA ASP A 312 5.49 -6.87 -3.99
C ASP A 312 7.00 -6.63 -4.18
N ASN A 313 7.51 -6.97 -5.37
CA ASN A 313 8.91 -6.76 -5.70
C ASN A 313 9.25 -5.28 -5.83
N PHE A 314 8.35 -4.48 -6.42
CA PHE A 314 8.51 -3.04 -6.52
C PHE A 314 8.57 -2.38 -5.14
N ILE A 315 7.62 -2.72 -4.25
CA ILE A 315 7.56 -2.22 -2.87
C ILE A 315 8.84 -2.59 -2.11
N LYS A 316 9.27 -3.86 -2.16
CA LYS A 316 10.49 -4.33 -1.50
C LYS A 316 11.75 -3.65 -2.02
N LEU A 317 11.86 -3.47 -3.35
CA LEU A 317 13.03 -2.88 -3.99
C LEU A 317 13.24 -1.42 -3.59
N TYR A 318 12.15 -0.66 -3.50
CA TYR A 318 12.19 0.78 -3.19
C TYR A 318 11.96 1.09 -1.71
N GLY A 319 11.66 0.09 -0.87
CA GLY A 319 11.40 0.28 0.56
C GLY A 319 10.13 1.10 0.81
N ILE A 320 9.11 0.88 0.01
CA ILE A 320 7.81 1.59 0.10
C ILE A 320 7.00 0.95 1.23
N THR A 321 6.24 1.76 1.97
CA THR A 321 5.31 1.25 2.98
C THR A 321 4.02 0.76 2.32
N THR A 322 3.50 -0.38 2.77
CA THR A 322 2.20 -0.89 2.33
C THR A 322 1.03 -0.04 2.82
N ASN A 323 1.21 0.61 3.98
CA ASN A 323 0.22 1.53 4.53
C ASN A 323 0.40 2.93 3.91
N TYR A 324 -0.72 3.54 3.53
CA TYR A 324 -0.75 4.91 3.05
C TYR A 324 -0.62 5.88 4.23
N PRO A 325 0.32 6.84 4.20
CA PRO A 325 0.45 7.85 5.25
C PRO A 325 -0.85 8.63 5.49
N LEU A 326 -1.65 8.84 4.43
CA LEU A 326 -2.99 9.42 4.54
C LEU A 326 -3.85 8.69 5.58
N PHE A 327 -3.82 7.35 5.63
CA PHE A 327 -4.59 6.58 6.60
C PHE A 327 -4.08 6.76 8.02
N VAL A 328 -2.77 6.96 8.21
CA VAL A 328 -2.17 7.27 9.51
C VAL A 328 -2.64 8.65 9.98
N TYR A 329 -2.49 9.68 9.15
CA TYR A 329 -2.93 11.04 9.48
C TYR A 329 -4.43 11.12 9.71
N LEU A 330 -5.22 10.44 8.87
CA LEU A 330 -6.64 10.28 9.08
C LEU A 330 -6.89 9.57 10.41
N SER A 331 -6.25 8.44 10.74
CA SER A 331 -6.46 7.79 12.04
C SER A 331 -6.07 8.65 13.25
N SER A 332 -5.02 9.45 13.13
CA SER A 332 -4.55 10.38 14.17
C SER A 332 -5.46 11.60 14.34
N GLY A 333 -6.28 11.94 13.35
CA GLY A 333 -7.27 13.03 13.37
C GLY A 333 -8.75 12.57 13.29
N LEU A 334 -9.00 11.27 13.14
CA LEU A 334 -10.32 10.63 13.03
C LEU A 334 -10.67 9.74 14.20
N SER A 335 -9.87 9.66 15.25
CA SER A 335 -10.49 9.28 16.53
C SER A 335 -11.31 10.44 17.09
N SER A 336 -12.14 11.11 16.26
CA SER A 336 -13.41 11.58 16.76
C SER A 336 -14.23 10.32 16.99
N LEU A 337 -14.11 9.77 18.19
CA LEU A 337 -15.02 8.70 18.61
C LEU A 337 -16.45 9.15 18.27
N LYS A 338 -17.31 8.23 17.82
CA LYS A 338 -18.70 8.57 17.55
C LYS A 338 -19.31 9.15 18.82
N THR A 339 -19.71 10.41 18.84
CA THR A 339 -20.26 10.99 20.05
C THR A 339 -21.72 10.57 20.23
N LYS A 340 -22.34 10.96 21.35
CA LYS A 340 -23.80 10.88 21.50
C LYS A 340 -24.53 11.59 20.35
N SER A 341 -23.86 12.54 19.68
CA SER A 341 -24.35 13.22 18.47
C SER A 341 -24.53 12.30 17.25
N CYS A 342 -23.91 11.12 17.24
CA CYS A 342 -23.97 10.16 16.15
C CYS A 342 -25.11 9.13 16.28
N TYR A 343 -25.79 9.06 17.44
CA TYR A 343 -26.77 7.99 17.74
C TYR A 343 -28.10 8.10 16.97
N HIS A 344 -28.45 9.27 16.43
CA HIS A 344 -29.77 9.53 15.85
C HIS A 344 -29.72 10.32 14.54
N ASN A 345 -28.67 10.17 13.74
CA ASN A 345 -28.58 10.94 12.50
C ASN A 345 -29.47 10.36 11.37
N THR A 346 -30.74 10.02 11.63
CA THR A 346 -31.66 9.49 10.61
C THR A 346 -32.17 10.55 9.64
N GLU A 347 -32.00 11.83 9.95
CA GLU A 347 -32.46 12.96 9.12
C GLU A 347 -31.39 13.51 8.17
N ASN A 348 -30.13 13.07 8.27
CA ASN A 348 -29.17 13.35 7.21
C ASN A 348 -29.64 12.62 5.93
N THR A 349 -29.78 13.36 4.84
CA THR A 349 -30.42 12.94 3.58
C THR A 349 -29.78 11.74 2.88
N VAL A 350 -28.70 11.18 3.41
CA VAL A 350 -28.01 9.97 2.92
C VAL A 350 -28.62 8.68 3.47
N PHE A 351 -29.37 8.72 4.58
CA PHE A 351 -29.94 7.51 5.21
C PHE A 351 -31.28 7.06 4.61
N LYS A 352 -31.82 7.77 3.61
CA LYS A 352 -33.08 7.39 2.97
C LYS A 352 -32.93 6.28 1.94
N ASP A 353 -31.75 6.11 1.35
CA ASP A 353 -31.56 5.16 0.23
C ASP A 353 -30.96 3.82 0.67
N ALA A 354 -30.70 3.63 1.96
CA ALA A 354 -30.36 2.31 2.51
C ALA A 354 -31.62 1.61 3.03
N THR A 355 -32.58 1.35 2.14
CA THR A 355 -33.60 0.34 2.41
C THR A 355 -32.91 -1.02 2.60
N PRO A 356 -33.27 -1.82 3.62
CA PRO A 356 -32.82 -3.20 3.70
C PRO A 356 -33.24 -3.92 2.42
N LEU A 357 -32.27 -4.51 1.71
CA LEU A 357 -32.54 -5.35 0.55
C LEU A 357 -33.47 -6.51 0.97
N GLU A 358 -34.74 -6.42 0.62
CA GLU A 358 -35.57 -7.60 0.43
C GLU A 358 -35.10 -8.28 -0.86
N ILE A 359 -34.74 -9.56 -0.76
CA ILE A 359 -34.46 -10.44 -1.90
C ILE A 359 -35.80 -10.69 -2.59
N PRO A 360 -35.98 -10.35 -3.89
CA PRO A 360 -35.93 -11.40 -4.90
C PRO A 360 -35.45 -11.01 -6.32
N ASN A 361 -34.59 -11.88 -6.85
CA ASN A 361 -34.49 -12.37 -8.24
C ASN A 361 -34.36 -11.41 -9.46
N LYS A 362 -33.26 -11.65 -10.18
CA LYS A 362 -32.96 -11.50 -11.63
C LYS A 362 -32.32 -10.20 -12.16
N ALA A 363 -31.19 -10.46 -12.85
CA ALA A 363 -30.49 -9.72 -13.91
C ALA A 363 -29.66 -8.47 -13.54
N SER A 364 -28.36 -8.58 -13.82
CA SER A 364 -27.21 -7.67 -13.58
C SER A 364 -27.29 -6.33 -14.37
N PRO A 365 -26.38 -5.33 -14.15
CA PRO A 365 -24.93 -5.42 -14.29
C PRO A 365 -24.10 -4.91 -13.09
N ALA A 366 -22.86 -5.40 -13.02
CA ALA A 366 -21.94 -5.33 -11.88
C ALA A 366 -21.15 -4.01 -11.77
N VAL A 367 -20.95 -3.56 -10.53
CA VAL A 367 -19.90 -2.62 -10.10
C VAL A 367 -18.86 -3.42 -9.29
N PRO A 368 -17.54 -3.18 -9.41
CA PRO A 368 -16.52 -4.03 -8.80
C PRO A 368 -16.46 -3.85 -7.27
N THR A 369 -16.91 -4.86 -6.53
CA THR A 369 -16.78 -4.95 -5.08
C THR A 369 -15.35 -5.35 -4.70
N LEU A 370 -14.49 -4.38 -4.42
CA LEU A 370 -13.29 -4.61 -3.63
C LEU A 370 -13.72 -4.73 -2.17
N ILE A 371 -13.91 -5.95 -1.68
CA ILE A 371 -13.70 -6.48 -0.31
C ILE A 371 -14.39 -7.85 -0.27
N SER A 372 -13.58 -8.91 -0.25
CA SER A 372 -14.03 -10.30 -0.10
C SER A 372 -14.50 -10.58 1.33
N SER A 373 -15.67 -11.18 1.47
CA SER A 373 -16.39 -11.50 2.71
C SER A 373 -15.88 -12.75 3.42
N ALA A 374 -14.56 -12.97 3.47
CA ALA A 374 -13.99 -14.19 4.04
C ALA A 374 -13.55 -14.10 5.52
N ASN A 375 -13.60 -12.93 6.17
CA ASN A 375 -13.08 -12.77 7.55
C ASN A 375 -14.11 -12.27 8.60
N PHE A 376 -15.42 -12.38 8.34
CA PHE A 376 -16.43 -12.13 9.39
C PHE A 376 -16.72 -13.40 10.19
N MET A 377 -15.82 -13.75 11.11
CA MET A 377 -16.22 -14.58 12.25
C MET A 377 -17.08 -13.72 13.20
N SER A 378 -18.38 -14.02 13.21
CA SER A 378 -19.35 -13.82 14.29
C SER A 378 -19.09 -12.64 15.24
N TYR A 379 -19.56 -11.44 14.87
CA TYR A 379 -19.85 -10.39 15.85
C TYR A 379 -21.36 -10.38 16.13
N THR A 380 -21.77 -11.09 17.18
CA THR A 380 -23.10 -10.91 17.77
C THR A 380 -23.13 -9.57 18.51
N PRO A 381 -24.08 -8.66 18.24
CA PRO A 381 -24.18 -7.40 18.95
C PRO A 381 -24.48 -7.68 20.44
N PRO A 382 -23.92 -6.93 21.41
CA PRO A 382 -24.30 -7.11 22.80
C PRO A 382 -25.76 -6.71 22.96
N VAL A 383 -26.60 -7.70 23.28
CA VAL A 383 -27.98 -7.49 23.73
C VAL A 383 -27.91 -6.90 25.13
N THR A 384 -27.89 -5.57 25.23
CA THR A 384 -28.43 -4.85 26.39
C THR A 384 -29.24 -3.66 25.88
N PRO A 385 -30.58 -3.71 25.99
CA PRO A 385 -31.46 -2.66 25.49
C PRO A 385 -31.46 -1.48 26.47
N LEU A 386 -30.51 -0.55 26.32
CA LEU A 386 -30.65 0.79 26.90
C LEU A 386 -31.55 1.64 25.98
N THR A 387 -32.79 1.19 25.77
CA THR A 387 -33.79 1.78 24.89
C THR A 387 -34.74 2.70 25.67
N VAL A 388 -34.24 3.82 26.19
CA VAL A 388 -35.12 4.98 26.48
C VAL A 388 -34.94 6.00 25.35
N ARG A 389 -35.67 5.77 24.25
CA ARG A 389 -35.65 6.59 23.01
C ARG A 389 -36.03 8.06 23.22
N LYS A 390 -36.74 8.40 24.29
CA LYS A 390 -37.31 9.75 24.52
C LYS A 390 -36.28 10.82 24.91
N TYR A 391 -35.13 10.44 25.45
CA TYR A 391 -34.21 11.39 26.10
C TYR A 391 -32.76 11.35 25.58
N ARG A 392 -32.46 10.57 24.54
CA ARG A 392 -31.08 10.43 24.03
C ARG A 392 -31.04 10.42 22.51
N GLY A 393 -31.27 11.60 21.93
CA GLY A 393 -31.05 11.90 20.52
C GLY A 393 -30.74 13.39 20.34
N PRO A 394 -29.76 13.78 19.52
CA PRO A 394 -29.38 15.18 19.33
C PRO A 394 -30.40 15.96 18.52
N ASP A 395 -31.20 15.27 17.68
CA ASP A 395 -32.20 15.90 16.83
C ASP A 395 -33.23 16.70 17.63
N TYR A 396 -33.57 16.27 18.85
CA TYR A 396 -34.45 17.04 19.73
C TYR A 396 -33.83 18.38 20.14
N TYR A 397 -32.56 18.38 20.56
CA TYR A 397 -31.86 19.58 21.02
C TYR A 397 -31.43 20.49 19.86
N TYR A 398 -30.99 19.93 18.73
CA TYR A 398 -30.64 20.68 17.52
C TYR A 398 -31.86 21.32 16.87
N LYS A 399 -33.03 20.66 16.88
CA LYS A 399 -34.32 21.26 16.48
C LYS A 399 -34.76 22.36 17.45
N LEU A 400 -34.63 22.16 18.76
CA LEU A 400 -34.93 23.20 19.76
C LEU A 400 -34.04 24.44 19.63
N LEU A 401 -32.78 24.26 19.22
CA LEU A 401 -31.75 25.30 19.13
C LEU A 401 -31.57 25.88 17.72
N HIS A 402 -32.32 25.40 16.72
CA HIS A 402 -32.14 25.75 15.30
C HIS A 402 -30.70 25.60 14.79
N LYS A 403 -30.00 24.53 15.15
CA LYS A 403 -28.60 24.26 14.76
C LYS A 403 -28.48 22.96 13.95
N VAL A 404 -27.52 22.91 13.02
CA VAL A 404 -27.19 21.70 12.23
C VAL A 404 -26.07 20.93 12.90
N ASN A 405 -26.15 19.60 12.90
CA ASN A 405 -25.11 18.72 13.43
C ASN A 405 -23.92 18.63 12.45
N ASN A 406 -22.86 19.40 12.70
CA ASN A 406 -21.64 19.43 11.88
C ASN A 406 -20.63 18.32 12.24
N CYS A 407 -21.09 17.15 12.69
CA CYS A 407 -20.19 16.07 13.09
C CYS A 407 -19.43 15.52 11.85
N PRO A 408 -18.09 15.62 11.81
CA PRO A 408 -17.30 15.21 10.64
C PRO A 408 -17.37 13.70 10.38
N VAL A 409 -17.52 12.88 11.43
CA VAL A 409 -17.74 11.42 11.33
C VAL A 409 -19.12 11.06 10.75
N CYS A 410 -20.11 11.94 10.93
CA CYS A 410 -21.45 11.75 10.40
C CYS A 410 -21.66 12.39 9.03
N SER A 411 -20.61 12.97 8.44
CA SER A 411 -20.68 13.55 7.10
C SER A 411 -20.82 12.44 6.05
N PRO A 412 -21.50 12.70 4.92
CA PRO A 412 -21.64 11.74 3.82
C PRO A 412 -20.32 11.14 3.37
N GLU A 413 -19.27 11.96 3.33
CA GLU A 413 -17.95 11.64 2.78
C GLU A 413 -17.17 10.69 3.70
N MET A 414 -17.33 10.84 5.03
CA MET A 414 -16.55 10.10 6.02
C MET A 414 -17.30 8.96 6.70
N TYR A 415 -18.62 8.87 6.52
CA TYR A 415 -19.45 7.86 7.18
C TYR A 415 -19.00 6.43 6.91
N GLN A 416 -18.65 6.11 5.66
CA GLN A 416 -18.20 4.77 5.28
C GLN A 416 -16.90 4.37 6.00
N LEU A 417 -15.94 5.29 6.06
CA LEU A 417 -14.64 5.08 6.71
C LEU A 417 -14.76 5.02 8.24
N SER A 418 -15.72 5.74 8.80
CA SER A 418 -15.91 5.89 10.25
C SER A 418 -16.93 4.91 10.86
N ARG A 419 -17.51 4.01 10.04
CA ARG A 419 -18.54 3.05 10.48
C ARG A 419 -18.09 2.19 11.66
N ASN A 420 -16.81 1.81 11.71
CA ASN A 420 -16.26 0.95 12.75
C ASN A 420 -15.65 1.73 13.92
N LEU A 421 -15.74 3.06 13.93
CA LEU A 421 -15.25 3.85 15.07
C LEU A 421 -16.12 3.59 16.31
N PRO A 422 -15.49 3.40 17.49
CA PRO A 422 -16.21 3.26 18.74
C PRO A 422 -16.90 4.56 19.16
N PHE A 423 -17.94 4.46 20.00
CA PHE A 423 -18.61 5.64 20.55
C PHE A 423 -17.84 6.23 21.75
N ALA A 424 -17.70 7.55 21.76
CA ALA A 424 -17.19 8.32 22.89
C ALA A 424 -18.23 8.28 24.00
N GLN A 425 -17.82 7.85 25.19
CA GLN A 425 -18.71 7.79 26.35
C GLN A 425 -18.62 9.07 27.21
N LEU A 426 -17.55 9.86 27.02
CA LEU A 426 -17.30 11.17 27.63
C LEU A 426 -16.88 12.19 26.57
N ILE A 427 -17.42 13.41 26.67
CA ILE A 427 -17.11 14.53 25.76
C ILE A 427 -15.80 15.22 26.18
N THR A 428 -15.37 15.02 27.41
CA THR A 428 -14.21 15.70 28.03
C THR A 428 -13.39 14.69 28.83
N SER A 429 -12.06 14.82 28.79
CA SER A 429 -11.12 14.01 29.57
C SER A 429 -11.06 14.48 31.04
N ILE A 430 -12.17 14.34 31.77
CA ILE A 430 -12.25 14.79 33.17
C ILE A 430 -11.55 13.80 34.13
N PHE A 431 -11.41 12.53 33.72
CA PHE A 431 -10.92 11.46 34.58
C PHE A 431 -9.64 10.82 34.04
N ASN A 432 -8.67 10.63 34.93
CA ASN A 432 -7.50 9.80 34.65
C ASN A 432 -7.90 8.32 34.72
N ASN A 433 -7.59 7.57 33.66
CA ASN A 433 -7.90 6.14 33.51
C ASN A 433 -9.36 5.75 33.84
N PRO A 434 -10.37 6.29 33.13
CA PRO A 434 -11.77 6.03 33.44
C PRO A 434 -12.22 4.64 33.00
N PHE A 435 -12.99 3.97 33.85
CA PHE A 435 -13.65 2.69 33.54
C PHE A 435 -15.16 2.83 33.73
N ARG A 436 -15.91 2.17 32.85
CA ARG A 436 -17.36 2.07 32.89
C ARG A 436 -17.75 0.74 33.53
N LEU A 437 -18.59 0.79 34.56
CA LEU A 437 -19.25 -0.36 35.14
C LEU A 437 -20.40 -0.85 34.23
N PRO A 438 -20.86 -2.12 34.36
CA PRO A 438 -21.96 -2.67 33.56
C PRO A 438 -23.26 -1.84 33.59
N ASN A 439 -23.56 -1.19 34.72
CA ASN A 439 -24.71 -0.30 34.87
C ASN A 439 -24.56 1.07 34.18
N GLY A 440 -23.38 1.38 33.62
CA GLY A 440 -23.12 2.57 32.83
C GLY A 440 -22.48 3.73 33.59
N ASN A 441 -22.25 3.62 34.90
CA ASN A 441 -21.52 4.62 35.69
C ASN A 441 -20.02 4.57 35.38
N ILE A 442 -19.37 5.74 35.35
CA ILE A 442 -17.97 5.89 34.96
C ILE A 442 -17.19 6.53 36.12
N TYR A 443 -16.09 5.89 36.50
CA TYR A 443 -15.22 6.36 37.58
C TYR A 443 -13.75 6.28 37.17
N PRO A 444 -12.86 7.09 37.77
CA PRO A 444 -11.43 6.83 37.72
C PRO A 444 -11.16 5.45 38.32
N PHE A 445 -10.49 4.57 37.58
CA PHE A 445 -10.28 3.20 38.02
C PHE A 445 -9.49 3.16 39.33
N ASP A 446 -8.50 4.04 39.48
CA ASP A 446 -7.70 4.16 40.69
C ASP A 446 -8.57 4.52 41.91
N LYS A 447 -9.69 5.24 41.72
CA LYS A 447 -10.64 5.56 42.80
C LYS A 447 -11.58 4.42 43.16
N LEU A 448 -11.88 3.52 42.21
CA LEU A 448 -12.62 2.28 42.51
C LEU A 448 -11.75 1.30 43.30
N LEU A 449 -10.43 1.36 43.10
CA LEU A 449 -9.44 0.53 43.78
C LEU A 449 -8.92 1.15 45.07
N SER A 450 -8.90 2.48 45.20
CA SER A 450 -8.40 3.16 46.39
C SER A 450 -9.36 3.02 47.57
N SER A 451 -8.89 2.42 48.64
CA SER A 451 -9.64 2.22 49.86
C SER A 451 -9.56 3.46 50.76
N ASN A 452 -10.47 4.41 50.56
CA ASN A 452 -10.55 5.63 51.38
C ASN A 452 -11.92 5.68 52.11
N GLY A 453 -11.96 5.28 53.39
CA GLY A 453 -13.13 5.43 54.26
C GLY A 453 -13.44 4.21 55.15
N GLU A 454 -14.54 4.31 55.93
CA GLU A 454 -15.01 3.35 56.96
C GLU A 454 -15.33 1.92 56.47
N TYR A 455 -15.17 1.61 55.18
CA TYR A 455 -15.56 0.34 54.52
C TYR A 455 -14.37 -0.50 54.02
N LEU A 456 -13.20 -0.35 54.66
CA LEU A 456 -11.92 -0.99 54.29
C LEU A 456 -11.97 -2.53 54.20
N SER A 457 -12.73 -3.19 55.06
CA SER A 457 -12.79 -4.66 55.15
C SER A 457 -13.60 -5.31 54.02
N GLU A 458 -14.73 -4.70 53.65
CA GLU A 458 -15.60 -5.20 52.59
C GLU A 458 -14.94 -5.02 51.22
N GLN A 459 -14.38 -3.84 50.94
CA GLN A 459 -13.78 -3.53 49.65
C GLN A 459 -12.48 -4.30 49.38
N SER A 460 -11.65 -4.54 50.41
CA SER A 460 -10.46 -5.39 50.27
C SER A 460 -10.82 -6.86 50.03
N THR A 461 -11.96 -7.34 50.54
CA THR A 461 -12.47 -8.69 50.28
C THR A 461 -12.98 -8.81 48.84
N LEU A 462 -13.74 -7.81 48.36
CA LEU A 462 -14.22 -7.75 46.98
C LEU A 462 -13.07 -7.69 45.96
N LEU A 463 -12.03 -6.89 46.23
CA LEU A 463 -10.86 -6.80 45.35
C LEU A 463 -10.08 -8.12 45.25
N ARG A 464 -9.96 -8.89 46.35
CA ARG A 464 -9.36 -10.24 46.31
C ARG A 464 -10.19 -11.23 45.48
N GLN A 465 -11.48 -10.98 45.34
CA GLN A 465 -12.40 -11.76 44.49
C GLN A 465 -12.51 -11.20 43.07
N GLY A 466 -11.70 -10.20 42.70
CA GLY A 466 -11.74 -9.57 41.38
C GLY A 466 -13.00 -8.73 41.13
N GLN A 467 -13.62 -8.20 42.19
CA GLN A 467 -14.86 -7.44 42.14
C GLN A 467 -14.68 -6.00 42.64
N VAL A 468 -15.51 -5.09 42.12
CA VAL A 468 -15.61 -3.69 42.52
C VAL A 468 -17.06 -3.33 42.82
N LYS A 469 -17.27 -2.47 43.82
CA LYS A 469 -18.59 -1.99 44.22
C LYS A 469 -18.82 -0.59 43.68
N ASP A 470 -19.98 -0.35 43.09
CA ASP A 470 -20.38 0.98 42.63
C ASP A 470 -20.67 1.89 43.84
N PRO A 471 -19.94 3.02 44.01
CA PRO A 471 -20.16 3.93 45.13
C PRO A 471 -21.57 4.54 45.20
N LEU A 472 -22.26 4.69 44.06
CA LEU A 472 -23.58 5.31 43.99
C LEU A 472 -24.72 4.31 44.18
N THR A 473 -24.64 3.16 43.51
CA THR A 473 -25.74 2.16 43.49
C THR A 473 -25.52 1.01 44.47
N GLN A 474 -24.31 0.87 45.02
CA GLN A 474 -23.87 -0.22 45.90
C GLN A 474 -23.88 -1.61 45.23
N GLU A 475 -24.09 -1.68 43.92
CA GLU A 475 -24.02 -2.92 43.12
C GLU A 475 -22.57 -3.40 42.98
N VAL A 476 -22.36 -4.73 42.99
CA VAL A 476 -21.03 -5.35 42.87
C VAL A 476 -20.86 -5.94 41.48
N PHE A 477 -19.74 -5.62 40.83
CA PHE A 477 -19.40 -6.07 39.48
C PHE A 477 -18.01 -6.69 39.43
N PHE A 478 -17.83 -7.70 38.58
CA PHE A 478 -16.50 -8.21 38.26
C PHE A 478 -15.71 -7.17 37.48
N ILE A 479 -14.43 -7.00 37.84
CA ILE A 479 -13.50 -6.08 37.16
C ILE A 479 -13.37 -6.42 35.68
N ASP A 480 -13.42 -7.70 35.32
CA ASP A 480 -13.36 -8.17 33.92
C ASP A 480 -14.53 -7.68 33.07
N ASN A 481 -15.66 -7.33 33.69
CA ASN A 481 -16.83 -6.77 33.01
C ASN A 481 -16.78 -5.23 32.91
N CYS A 482 -15.79 -4.59 33.53
CA CYS A 482 -15.60 -3.15 33.46
C CYS A 482 -14.85 -2.79 32.17
N ILE A 483 -15.39 -1.83 31.42
CA ILE A 483 -14.83 -1.44 30.12
C ILE A 483 -14.05 -0.15 30.29
N ARG A 484 -12.77 -0.15 29.88
CA ARG A 484 -11.97 1.08 29.83
C ARG A 484 -12.60 2.09 28.88
N VAL A 485 -12.73 3.32 29.34
CA VAL A 485 -13.34 4.42 28.58
C VAL A 485 -12.24 5.31 28.00
N PHE A 486 -12.42 5.71 26.74
CA PHE A 486 -11.57 6.69 26.09
C PHE A 486 -12.34 8.01 25.93
N PRO A 487 -11.73 9.17 26.28
CA PRO A 487 -12.34 10.47 26.01
C PRO A 487 -12.42 10.73 24.50
N ALA A 488 -13.44 11.51 24.09
CA ALA A 488 -13.66 11.96 22.71
C ALA A 488 -12.52 12.82 22.16
#